data_AF-A0A931JXP2-F1
#
_entry.id   AF-A0A931JXP2-F1
#
_cell.length_a   1.000
_cell.length_b   1.000
_cell.length_c   1.000
_cell.angle_alpha   90.00
_cell.angle_beta   90.00
_cell.angle_gamma   90.00
#
_symmetry.space_group_name_H-M   'P 1'
#
loop_
_entity.id
_entity.type
_entity.pdbx_description
1 polymer ?
#
loop_
_entity_poly.entity_id
_entity_poly.type
_entity_poly.pdbx_seq_one_letter_code
_entity_poly.pdbx_strand_id
1 'polypeptide(L)'
;MLAAGAAAGSVALFAGRAVAQPAQPQATEPDRDFKFQPNNPAHEPAGHAPEPPGEPGKDYTPVVVPNGWTLPYRVVDGVKVFHMVAEEVEHEFAPGLKARCWGYNGGVHGPVIEVVQGDRVRIFVTNKLTAPTTVHWHGVIIESGMDGVGGLTQKAILPGETYMYEFTLRQHGTLMYHSHHDEMTQMGMGLTGLIVVHPRRTTGPRPDRDFAIMLHEWKIEVGAERPDPNEMSDFNTLTMNAKCFPGTQPLIVKKGDRVRIRIGNLSAMDHHPIHLHGYYFVITETDGGVIPESARWPETTVLVPVGSTRTVEFIADNPGDWAMHCHMTHHVMNQMGHHLPNMIGVDARGLDNKVRNLLPDYMTMGQDGMAGMTEMGMAVPPNSIPMVGGIGPYDEITMGGMFTILKVRENLTSYDEDPGWYEPPPGTLSTVATPEALQANSIGTDGGSAPRAPAGAMKSWVLPKPLEAGDGPAPMPGHHHGH
;
A
#
# COMPACT_ATOMS: atom_id res chain seq x y z
N MET A 1 15.37 23.44 50.42
CA MET A 1 16.07 22.16 50.64
C MET A 1 15.73 21.25 49.48
N LEU A 2 16.74 20.85 48.71
CA LEU A 2 16.63 19.92 47.57
C LEU A 2 16.27 18.51 48.06
N ALA A 3 15.50 17.77 47.27
CA ALA A 3 15.60 16.32 47.22
C ALA A 3 15.20 15.83 45.82
N ALA A 4 16.21 15.42 45.07
CA ALA A 4 16.10 14.66 43.83
C ALA A 4 15.81 13.19 44.16
N GLY A 5 14.94 12.55 43.38
CA GLY A 5 14.71 11.09 43.42
C GLY A 5 14.84 10.52 42.01
N ALA A 6 15.97 9.85 41.75
CA ALA A 6 16.27 9.16 40.51
C ALA A 6 15.48 7.84 40.41
N ALA A 7 14.87 7.58 39.25
CA ALA A 7 14.29 6.29 38.91
C ALA A 7 15.39 5.38 38.35
N ALA A 8 15.69 4.28 39.06
CA ALA A 8 16.62 3.25 38.63
C ALA A 8 15.88 2.22 37.77
N GLY A 9 16.38 1.98 36.55
CA GLY A 9 15.95 0.89 35.67
C GLY A 9 16.48 -0.46 36.16
N SER A 10 15.59 -1.45 36.23
CA SER A 10 15.92 -2.83 36.59
C SER A 10 16.35 -3.63 35.35
N VAL A 11 17.60 -4.11 35.36
CA VAL A 11 18.13 -5.13 34.42
C VAL A 11 17.99 -6.50 35.07
N ALA A 12 17.26 -7.41 34.42
CA ALA A 12 17.18 -8.81 34.85
C ALA A 12 18.33 -9.61 34.22
N LEU A 13 19.23 -10.12 35.06
CA LEU A 13 20.32 -11.05 34.67
C LEU A 13 19.88 -12.49 35.00
N PHE A 14 19.64 -13.30 33.97
CA PHE A 14 19.50 -14.75 34.12
C PHE A 14 20.86 -15.43 33.99
N ALA A 15 21.31 -16.09 35.05
CA ALA A 15 22.52 -16.93 35.04
C ALA A 15 22.16 -18.35 34.55
N GLY A 16 22.42 -18.65 33.27
CA GLY A 16 22.31 -20.00 32.72
C GLY A 16 23.63 -20.77 32.81
N ARG A 17 23.60 -22.00 33.35
CA ARG A 17 24.75 -22.93 33.33
C ARG A 17 24.90 -23.55 31.93
N ALA A 18 26.11 -23.51 31.38
CA ALA A 18 26.45 -24.16 30.11
C ALA A 18 26.55 -25.68 30.27
N VAL A 19 25.89 -26.42 29.37
CA VAL A 19 26.07 -27.87 29.16
C VAL A 19 26.81 -28.05 27.83
N ALA A 20 27.95 -28.72 27.85
CA ALA A 20 28.74 -28.97 26.64
C ALA A 20 28.11 -30.06 25.77
N GLN A 21 27.84 -29.76 24.50
CA GLN A 21 27.47 -30.75 23.48
C GLN A 21 28.71 -31.43 22.89
N PRO A 22 28.63 -32.73 22.53
CA PRO A 22 29.74 -33.44 21.92
C PRO A 22 29.98 -32.98 20.47
N ALA A 23 31.26 -32.92 20.07
CA ALA A 23 31.70 -32.44 18.77
C ALA A 23 31.20 -33.32 17.62
N GLN A 24 30.58 -32.71 16.62
CA GLN A 24 30.27 -33.35 15.34
C GLN A 24 31.54 -33.49 14.47
N PRO A 25 31.64 -34.55 13.65
CA PRO A 25 32.79 -34.77 12.77
C PRO A 25 32.92 -33.64 11.74
N GLN A 26 34.16 -33.18 11.53
CA GLN A 26 34.52 -32.14 10.56
C GLN A 26 34.13 -32.57 9.14
N ALA A 27 33.00 -32.04 8.66
CA ALA A 27 32.82 -31.81 7.23
C ALA A 27 33.87 -30.79 6.77
N THR A 28 34.37 -30.96 5.54
CA THR A 28 35.17 -29.94 4.83
C THR A 28 34.59 -28.56 5.10
N GLU A 29 35.42 -27.61 5.56
CA GLU A 29 34.91 -26.30 5.97
C GLU A 29 34.03 -25.71 4.85
N PRO A 30 32.72 -25.51 5.07
CA PRO A 30 31.91 -24.76 4.13
C PRO A 30 32.54 -23.37 3.98
N ASP A 31 32.39 -22.71 2.84
CA ASP A 31 32.87 -21.33 2.67
C ASP A 31 32.24 -20.43 3.76
N ARG A 32 32.98 -20.23 4.86
CA ARG A 32 32.57 -19.39 6.00
C ARG A 32 32.83 -17.90 5.72
N ASP A 33 33.55 -17.62 4.64
CA ASP A 33 33.85 -16.27 4.20
C ASP A 33 32.75 -15.72 3.27
N PHE A 34 31.89 -16.58 2.72
CA PHE A 34 30.78 -16.23 1.82
C PHE A 34 31.26 -15.39 0.63
N LYS A 35 32.38 -15.77 0.01
CA LYS A 35 32.96 -14.98 -1.09
C LYS A 35 32.17 -15.25 -2.36
N PHE A 36 31.52 -14.21 -2.88
CA PHE A 36 30.86 -14.29 -4.18
C PHE A 36 31.84 -14.69 -5.28
N GLN A 37 31.40 -15.59 -6.17
CA GLN A 37 32.19 -16.08 -7.31
C GLN A 37 31.53 -15.64 -8.62
N PRO A 38 32.05 -14.60 -9.31
CA PRO A 38 31.44 -14.02 -10.51
C PRO A 38 31.17 -15.00 -11.66
N ASN A 39 31.97 -16.06 -11.76
CA ASN A 39 31.90 -17.03 -12.84
C ASN A 39 31.48 -18.43 -12.34
N ASN A 40 30.73 -18.51 -11.24
CA ASN A 40 30.26 -19.80 -10.75
C ASN A 40 29.17 -20.35 -11.70
N PRO A 41 29.36 -21.54 -12.32
CA PRO A 41 28.41 -22.14 -13.25
C PRO A 41 27.02 -22.38 -12.63
N ALA A 42 26.93 -22.45 -11.30
CA ALA A 42 25.65 -22.55 -10.60
C ALA A 42 24.75 -21.30 -10.79
N HIS A 43 25.31 -20.17 -11.22
CA HIS A 43 24.56 -18.95 -11.57
C HIS A 43 24.09 -18.93 -13.03
N GLU A 44 24.54 -19.87 -13.87
CA GLU A 44 24.06 -20.00 -15.24
C GLU A 44 22.84 -20.94 -15.29
N PRO A 45 21.68 -20.49 -15.79
CA PRO A 45 20.54 -21.38 -15.94
C PRO A 45 20.91 -22.52 -16.91
N ALA A 46 20.66 -23.76 -16.50
CA ALA A 46 20.94 -24.93 -17.32
C ALA A 46 20.17 -24.84 -18.66
N GLY A 47 20.91 -24.78 -19.78
CA GLY A 47 20.41 -25.10 -21.11
C GLY A 47 19.85 -23.97 -21.98
N HIS A 48 20.02 -22.69 -21.63
CA HIS A 48 19.63 -21.57 -22.50
C HIS A 48 20.78 -20.59 -22.71
N ALA A 49 21.04 -20.22 -23.97
CA ALA A 49 22.00 -19.17 -24.29
C ALA A 49 21.50 -17.82 -23.72
N PRO A 50 22.37 -16.95 -23.16
CA PRO A 50 21.95 -15.66 -22.65
C PRO A 50 21.30 -14.82 -23.76
N GLU A 51 20.04 -14.42 -23.57
CA GLU A 51 19.39 -13.44 -24.45
C GLU A 51 19.84 -12.02 -24.07
N PRO A 52 19.87 -11.07 -25.01
CA PRO A 52 20.19 -9.69 -24.67
C PRO A 52 19.16 -9.11 -23.68
N PRO A 53 19.60 -8.25 -22.75
CA PRO A 53 18.72 -7.54 -21.83
C PRO A 53 17.57 -6.84 -22.56
N GLY A 54 16.34 -7.01 -22.09
CA GLY A 54 15.18 -6.36 -22.73
C GLY A 54 15.20 -4.84 -22.59
N GLU A 55 14.80 -4.13 -23.64
CA GLU A 55 14.82 -2.67 -23.76
C GLU A 55 13.41 -2.05 -23.56
N PRO A 56 13.27 -1.01 -22.73
CA PRO A 56 11.99 -0.31 -22.53
C PRO A 56 11.48 0.31 -23.84
N GLY A 57 10.15 0.23 -24.08
CA GLY A 57 9.48 0.76 -25.27
C GLY A 57 9.63 -0.10 -26.52
N LYS A 58 10.63 -0.99 -26.56
CA LYS A 58 10.85 -1.95 -27.64
C LYS A 58 10.34 -3.34 -27.27
N ASP A 59 10.79 -3.87 -26.14
CA ASP A 59 10.48 -5.24 -25.70
C ASP A 59 9.30 -5.29 -24.72
N TYR A 60 8.98 -4.18 -24.06
CA TYR A 60 7.85 -4.04 -23.15
C TYR A 60 7.36 -2.59 -23.07
N THR A 61 6.14 -2.38 -22.58
CA THR A 61 5.62 -1.04 -22.22
C THR A 61 6.16 -0.71 -20.82
N PRO A 62 6.99 0.33 -20.64
CA PRO A 62 7.50 0.71 -19.33
C PRO A 62 6.35 1.10 -18.39
N VAL A 63 6.50 0.77 -17.10
CA VAL A 63 5.49 1.19 -16.14
C VAL A 63 5.58 2.69 -15.86
N VAL A 64 4.42 3.30 -15.66
CA VAL A 64 4.25 4.62 -15.08
C VAL A 64 4.12 4.43 -13.58
N VAL A 65 4.94 5.15 -12.81
CA VAL A 65 4.96 5.08 -11.35
C VAL A 65 4.49 6.43 -10.80
N PRO A 66 3.19 6.62 -10.52
CA PRO A 66 2.69 7.88 -9.98
C PRO A 66 3.45 8.25 -8.70
N ASN A 67 3.95 9.49 -8.62
CA ASN A 67 4.80 9.98 -7.53
C ASN A 67 6.12 9.20 -7.30
N GLY A 68 6.51 8.32 -8.20
CA GLY A 68 7.70 7.48 -8.09
C GLY A 68 8.48 7.45 -9.40
N TRP A 69 9.34 6.44 -9.53
CA TRP A 69 10.25 6.31 -10.67
C TRP A 69 10.77 4.88 -10.81
N THR A 70 11.32 4.57 -11.99
CA THR A 70 11.99 3.29 -12.27
C THR A 70 13.50 3.43 -12.04
N LEU A 71 14.11 2.45 -11.37
CA LEU A 71 15.53 2.42 -11.08
C LEU A 71 16.33 2.26 -12.39
N PRO A 72 17.23 3.21 -12.73
CA PRO A 72 18.05 3.10 -13.92
C PRO A 72 19.08 1.97 -13.77
N TYR A 73 19.45 1.39 -14.90
CA TYR A 73 20.49 0.38 -15.00
C TYR A 73 21.50 0.73 -16.08
N ARG A 74 22.64 0.05 -15.99
CA ARG A 74 23.61 -0.06 -17.09
C ARG A 74 23.72 -1.51 -17.51
N VAL A 75 24.06 -1.77 -18.76
CA VAL A 75 24.39 -3.13 -19.21
C VAL A 75 25.90 -3.31 -19.16
N VAL A 76 26.36 -4.34 -18.46
CA VAL A 76 27.78 -4.73 -18.39
C VAL A 76 27.86 -6.22 -18.70
N ASP A 77 28.56 -6.59 -19.78
CA ASP A 77 28.72 -7.98 -20.22
C ASP A 77 27.40 -8.76 -20.37
N GLY A 78 26.36 -8.08 -20.89
CA GLY A 78 25.03 -8.67 -21.07
C GLY A 78 24.18 -8.77 -19.79
N VAL A 79 24.63 -8.22 -18.67
CA VAL A 79 23.91 -8.19 -17.38
C VAL A 79 23.36 -6.80 -17.10
N LYS A 80 22.10 -6.69 -16.67
CA LYS A 80 21.55 -5.42 -16.16
C LYS A 80 22.09 -5.17 -14.76
N VAL A 81 22.85 -4.09 -14.60
CA VAL A 81 23.46 -3.70 -13.33
C VAL A 81 22.72 -2.53 -12.73
N PHE A 82 22.19 -2.74 -11.53
CA PHE A 82 21.48 -1.75 -10.72
C PHE A 82 22.30 -1.39 -9.48
N HIS A 83 22.06 -0.20 -8.93
CA HIS A 83 22.61 0.23 -7.65
C HIS A 83 21.50 0.81 -6.78
N MET A 84 21.24 0.14 -5.67
CA MET A 84 20.30 0.53 -4.64
C MET A 84 21.05 1.05 -3.41
N VAL A 85 20.50 2.06 -2.76
CA VAL A 85 21.08 2.67 -1.57
C VAL A 85 20.02 2.78 -0.50
N ALA A 86 20.11 1.99 0.58
CA ALA A 86 19.25 2.15 1.74
C ALA A 86 19.74 3.35 2.58
N GLU A 87 18.90 4.36 2.78
CA GLU A 87 19.27 5.59 3.50
C GLU A 87 18.08 6.25 4.20
N GLU A 88 18.34 7.17 5.14
CA GLU A 88 17.31 8.02 5.74
C GLU A 88 16.87 9.08 4.72
N VAL A 89 15.56 9.31 4.61
CA VAL A 89 14.95 10.21 3.62
C VAL A 89 13.93 11.11 4.33
N GLU A 90 14.03 12.43 4.12
CA GLU A 90 12.93 13.33 4.45
C GLU A 90 11.86 13.20 3.36
N HIS A 91 10.71 12.65 3.73
CA HIS A 91 9.61 12.36 2.82
C HIS A 91 8.39 13.20 3.14
N GLU A 92 7.69 13.67 2.12
CA GLU A 92 6.42 14.38 2.25
C GLU A 92 5.29 13.48 1.74
N PHE A 93 4.34 13.12 2.59
CA PHE A 93 3.20 12.24 2.25
C PHE A 93 2.12 13.00 1.48
N ALA A 94 1.86 14.23 1.90
CA ALA A 94 0.99 15.21 1.27
C ALA A 94 1.44 16.61 1.76
N PRO A 95 1.04 17.70 1.07
CA PRO A 95 1.39 19.05 1.51
C PRO A 95 1.05 19.26 2.99
N GLY A 96 2.07 19.47 3.83
CA GLY A 96 1.91 19.70 5.28
C GLY A 96 2.22 18.49 6.18
N LEU A 97 2.33 17.27 5.65
CA LEU A 97 2.75 16.08 6.41
C LEU A 97 4.07 15.53 5.86
N LYS A 98 5.12 15.67 6.67
CA LYS A 98 6.46 15.14 6.41
C LYS A 98 6.92 14.19 7.52
N ALA A 99 7.77 13.25 7.18
CA ALA A 99 8.50 12.46 8.17
C ALA A 99 9.88 12.05 7.66
N ARG A 100 10.80 11.78 8.59
CA ARG A 100 12.05 11.10 8.30
C ARG A 100 11.79 9.60 8.26
N CYS A 101 11.76 9.08 7.05
CA CYS A 101 11.56 7.67 6.72
C CYS A 101 12.90 7.03 6.37
N TRP A 102 12.89 5.72 6.16
CA TRP A 102 13.96 5.00 5.48
C TRP A 102 13.47 4.65 4.08
N GLY A 103 14.35 4.81 3.10
CA GLY A 103 14.01 4.64 1.70
C GLY A 103 15.17 4.08 0.90
N TYR A 104 14.91 3.88 -0.39
CA TYR A 104 15.96 3.52 -1.34
C TYR A 104 16.19 4.67 -2.31
N ASN A 105 17.47 5.01 -2.52
CA ASN A 105 17.92 5.99 -3.52
C ASN A 105 17.25 7.37 -3.34
N GLY A 106 17.15 7.84 -2.09
CA GLY A 106 16.54 9.11 -1.75
C GLY A 106 15.00 9.18 -1.88
N GLY A 107 14.32 8.05 -2.12
CA GLY A 107 12.86 8.00 -2.26
C GLY A 107 12.19 7.03 -1.29
N VAL A 108 10.92 7.32 -0.99
CA VAL A 108 10.01 6.43 -0.24
C VAL A 108 8.74 6.26 -1.09
N HIS A 109 8.31 5.05 -1.40
CA HIS A 109 9.08 3.80 -1.30
C HIS A 109 10.25 3.77 -2.28
N GLY A 110 10.98 2.66 -2.32
CA GLY A 110 12.06 2.50 -3.28
C GLY A 110 11.58 2.47 -4.74
N PRO A 111 12.49 2.76 -5.69
CA PRO A 111 12.15 2.81 -7.11
C PRO A 111 11.73 1.44 -7.66
N VAL A 112 10.87 1.44 -8.69
CA VAL A 112 10.49 0.19 -9.36
C VAL A 112 11.69 -0.37 -10.11
N ILE A 113 11.97 -1.66 -9.96
CA ILE A 113 12.96 -2.36 -10.79
C ILE A 113 12.23 -2.99 -11.97
N GLU A 114 12.55 -2.55 -13.19
CA GLU A 114 11.97 -3.10 -14.43
C GLU A 114 12.96 -3.99 -15.18
N VAL A 115 12.57 -5.24 -15.38
CA VAL A 115 13.38 -6.27 -16.04
C VAL A 115 12.49 -7.13 -16.92
N VAL A 116 13.08 -7.92 -17.80
CA VAL A 116 12.36 -8.87 -18.66
C VAL A 116 12.70 -10.29 -18.22
N GLN A 117 11.75 -11.22 -18.31
CA GLN A 117 12.00 -12.64 -18.11
C GLN A 117 13.23 -13.10 -18.92
N GLY A 118 14.11 -13.83 -18.27
CA GLY A 118 15.40 -14.28 -18.82
C GLY A 118 16.54 -13.26 -18.68
N ASP A 119 16.28 -12.00 -18.28
CA ASP A 119 17.35 -11.06 -17.98
C ASP A 119 18.19 -11.61 -16.81
N ARG A 120 19.52 -11.52 -16.95
CA ARG A 120 20.44 -11.63 -15.82
C ARG A 120 20.62 -10.25 -15.20
N VAL A 121 20.49 -10.17 -13.89
CA VAL A 121 20.60 -8.92 -13.13
C VAL A 121 21.69 -9.01 -12.09
N ARG A 122 22.35 -7.88 -11.85
CA ARG A 122 23.29 -7.67 -10.75
C ARG A 122 22.87 -6.42 -10.01
N ILE A 123 22.51 -6.56 -8.74
CA ILE A 123 22.00 -5.47 -7.92
C ILE A 123 22.97 -5.25 -6.77
N PHE A 124 23.63 -4.09 -6.76
CA PHE A 124 24.44 -3.65 -5.64
C PHE A 124 23.56 -2.93 -4.65
N VAL A 125 23.63 -3.29 -3.37
CA VAL A 125 22.88 -2.64 -2.29
C VAL A 125 23.88 -2.05 -1.31
N THR A 126 23.97 -0.71 -1.27
CA THR A 126 24.76 0.03 -0.29
C THR A 126 23.90 0.39 0.91
N ASN A 127 24.37 0.08 2.12
CA ASN A 127 23.70 0.49 3.35
C ASN A 127 24.30 1.79 3.88
N LYS A 128 23.56 2.89 3.85
CA LYS A 128 23.91 4.15 4.52
C LYS A 128 23.13 4.39 5.82
N LEU A 129 22.29 3.45 6.23
CA LEU A 129 21.62 3.52 7.53
C LEU A 129 22.62 3.32 8.65
N THR A 130 22.23 3.72 9.85
CA THR A 130 22.97 3.44 11.09
C THR A 130 22.75 2.02 11.60
N ALA A 131 21.79 1.28 11.02
CA ALA A 131 21.44 -0.09 11.37
C ALA A 131 21.85 -1.07 10.26
N PRO A 132 22.14 -2.35 10.58
CA PRO A 132 22.27 -3.38 9.56
C PRO A 132 20.97 -3.53 8.76
N THR A 133 21.07 -3.98 7.51
CA THR A 133 19.91 -4.21 6.63
C THR A 133 20.15 -5.41 5.72
N THR A 134 19.13 -5.83 4.99
CA THR A 134 19.22 -6.74 3.84
C THR A 134 18.16 -6.36 2.81
N VAL A 135 18.10 -7.03 1.66
CA VAL A 135 16.98 -6.91 0.72
C VAL A 135 16.53 -8.30 0.32
N HIS A 136 15.27 -8.62 0.60
CA HIS A 136 14.58 -9.80 0.10
C HIS A 136 13.80 -9.49 -1.18
N TRP A 137 13.83 -10.43 -2.12
CA TRP A 137 13.24 -10.33 -3.45
C TRP A 137 11.91 -11.08 -3.49
N HIS A 138 10.91 -10.50 -2.84
CA HIS A 138 9.60 -11.10 -2.60
C HIS A 138 8.92 -11.58 -3.89
N GLY A 139 8.72 -12.91 -3.98
CA GLY A 139 8.10 -13.59 -5.11
C GLY A 139 9.04 -13.87 -6.29
N VAL A 140 10.32 -13.50 -6.21
CA VAL A 140 11.34 -13.83 -7.21
C VAL A 140 11.89 -15.24 -6.94
N ILE A 141 12.03 -16.07 -7.98
CA ILE A 141 12.52 -17.45 -7.86
C ILE A 141 14.01 -17.40 -8.13
N ILE A 142 14.78 -17.43 -7.05
CA ILE A 142 16.23 -17.25 -7.05
C ILE A 142 16.91 -18.32 -6.22
N GLU A 143 18.22 -18.42 -6.38
CA GLU A 143 19.05 -19.28 -5.55
C GLU A 143 19.00 -18.81 -4.09
N SER A 144 18.92 -19.76 -3.15
CA SER A 144 18.75 -19.46 -1.73
C SER A 144 19.80 -18.48 -1.19
N GLY A 145 21.06 -18.56 -1.62
CA GLY A 145 22.12 -17.63 -1.19
C GLY A 145 21.96 -16.17 -1.67
N MET A 146 21.00 -15.89 -2.55
CA MET A 146 20.67 -14.54 -3.04
C MET A 146 19.36 -14.00 -2.44
N ASP A 147 18.74 -14.75 -1.52
CA ASP A 147 17.37 -14.52 -1.08
C ASP A 147 17.17 -13.31 -0.16
N GLY A 148 18.22 -12.86 0.55
CA GLY A 148 18.10 -11.61 1.33
C GLY A 148 17.78 -11.76 2.82
N VAL A 149 17.68 -12.97 3.36
CA VAL A 149 17.29 -13.19 4.76
C VAL A 149 18.53 -13.17 5.67
N GLY A 150 18.65 -12.12 6.47
CA GLY A 150 19.79 -11.92 7.37
C GLY A 150 19.92 -13.05 8.40
N GLY A 151 21.09 -13.68 8.46
CA GLY A 151 21.40 -14.80 9.36
C GLY A 151 20.95 -16.18 8.85
N LEU A 152 20.11 -16.25 7.82
CA LEU A 152 19.65 -17.52 7.23
C LEU A 152 20.33 -17.78 5.88
N THR A 153 20.13 -16.87 4.92
CA THR A 153 20.63 -17.02 3.55
C THR A 153 21.85 -16.17 3.25
N GLN A 154 22.09 -15.13 4.05
CA GLN A 154 23.28 -14.29 3.98
C GLN A 154 23.59 -13.63 5.34
N LYS A 155 24.77 -13.00 5.45
CA LYS A 155 25.04 -12.03 6.52
C LYS A 155 24.27 -10.73 6.25
N ALA A 156 23.97 -9.98 7.32
CA ALA A 156 23.41 -8.64 7.18
C ALA A 156 24.43 -7.69 6.52
N ILE A 157 23.93 -6.73 5.75
CA ILE A 157 24.71 -5.64 5.17
C ILE A 157 24.94 -4.62 6.28
N LEU A 158 26.16 -4.52 6.80
CA LEU A 158 26.46 -3.58 7.89
C LEU A 158 26.47 -2.13 7.37
N PRO A 159 26.32 -1.12 8.25
CA PRO A 159 26.47 0.28 7.89
C PRO A 159 27.77 0.56 7.11
N GLY A 160 27.64 1.22 5.96
CA GLY A 160 28.75 1.54 5.04
C GLY A 160 29.13 0.41 4.08
N GLU A 161 28.61 -0.80 4.23
CA GLU A 161 28.89 -1.91 3.33
C GLU A 161 28.05 -1.85 2.05
N THR A 162 28.54 -2.53 1.01
CA THR A 162 27.79 -2.79 -0.21
C THR A 162 27.77 -4.28 -0.50
N TYR A 163 26.59 -4.86 -0.58
CA TYR A 163 26.41 -6.25 -0.99
C TYR A 163 26.01 -6.33 -2.45
N MET A 164 26.22 -7.49 -3.06
CA MET A 164 25.85 -7.76 -4.43
C MET A 164 24.95 -8.98 -4.49
N TYR A 165 23.83 -8.81 -5.16
CA TYR A 165 22.91 -9.86 -5.54
C TYR A 165 23.03 -10.09 -7.04
N GLU A 166 23.13 -11.33 -7.49
CA GLU A 166 23.19 -11.65 -8.91
C GLU A 166 22.43 -12.93 -9.23
N PHE A 167 21.43 -12.81 -10.10
CA PHE A 167 20.54 -13.92 -10.46
C PHE A 167 19.88 -13.69 -11.84
N THR A 168 19.24 -14.73 -12.37
CA THR A 168 18.49 -14.68 -13.64
C THR A 168 16.99 -14.80 -13.36
N LEU A 169 16.18 -13.93 -13.97
CA LEU A 169 14.73 -13.91 -13.78
C LEU A 169 14.07 -15.04 -14.57
N ARG A 170 13.49 -16.03 -13.88
CA ARG A 170 12.92 -17.23 -14.52
C ARG A 170 11.44 -17.08 -14.85
N GLN A 171 10.73 -16.33 -14.02
CA GLN A 171 9.31 -16.00 -14.19
C GLN A 171 9.11 -14.57 -14.69
N HIS A 172 7.85 -14.19 -14.91
CA HIS A 172 7.43 -12.81 -15.12
C HIS A 172 6.20 -12.50 -14.24
N GLY A 173 5.93 -11.22 -13.97
CA GLY A 173 4.83 -10.77 -13.14
C GLY A 173 5.15 -9.50 -12.35
N THR A 174 4.18 -9.09 -11.52
CA THR A 174 4.33 -8.02 -10.54
C THR A 174 4.80 -8.62 -9.21
N LEU A 175 6.01 -8.30 -8.81
CA LEU A 175 6.69 -8.79 -7.61
C LEU A 175 7.12 -7.62 -6.73
N MET A 176 7.74 -7.90 -5.59
CA MET A 176 8.11 -6.87 -4.62
C MET A 176 9.53 -7.09 -4.13
N TYR A 177 10.08 -6.09 -3.44
CA TYR A 177 11.29 -6.25 -2.63
C TYR A 177 11.12 -5.45 -1.34
N HIS A 178 11.78 -5.90 -0.28
CA HIS A 178 11.75 -5.21 1.01
C HIS A 178 12.95 -5.60 1.87
N SER A 179 13.21 -4.82 2.91
CA SER A 179 14.16 -5.27 3.92
C SER A 179 13.68 -6.55 4.60
N HIS A 180 14.62 -7.46 4.87
CA HIS A 180 14.38 -8.67 5.65
C HIS A 180 15.31 -8.74 6.88
N HIS A 181 15.67 -7.56 7.40
CA HIS A 181 16.35 -7.38 8.67
C HIS A 181 15.50 -6.45 9.53
N ASP A 182 15.18 -6.85 10.77
CA ASP A 182 14.29 -6.09 11.66
C ASP A 182 13.03 -5.61 10.93
N GLU A 183 12.36 -6.57 10.29
CA GLU A 183 11.38 -6.35 9.21
C GLU A 183 10.27 -5.38 9.59
N MET A 184 9.67 -5.55 10.78
CA MET A 184 8.66 -4.63 11.31
C MET A 184 9.15 -3.19 11.32
N THR A 185 10.37 -2.97 11.82
CA THR A 185 10.99 -1.65 11.88
C THR A 185 11.28 -1.11 10.50
N GLN A 186 11.97 -1.90 9.67
CA GLN A 186 12.51 -1.40 8.40
C GLN A 186 11.42 -1.18 7.34
N MET A 187 10.42 -2.06 7.28
CA MET A 187 9.25 -1.87 6.44
C MET A 187 8.37 -0.74 6.96
N GLY A 188 8.08 -0.69 8.27
CA GLY A 188 7.33 0.40 8.89
C GLY A 188 7.98 1.78 8.71
N MET A 189 9.29 1.82 8.51
CA MET A 189 10.04 3.02 8.15
C MET A 189 10.10 3.31 6.65
N GLY A 190 9.77 2.36 5.78
CA GLY A 190 9.56 2.57 4.34
C GLY A 190 10.41 1.75 3.37
N LEU A 191 11.26 0.83 3.84
CA LEU A 191 12.15 0.01 3.01
C LEU A 191 11.40 -1.11 2.25
N THR A 192 10.58 -0.71 1.29
CA THR A 192 9.82 -1.58 0.38
C THR A 192 9.90 -1.04 -1.06
N GLY A 193 9.49 -1.83 -2.04
CA GLY A 193 9.38 -1.42 -3.45
C GLY A 193 8.88 -2.53 -4.37
N LEU A 194 8.68 -2.21 -5.65
CA LEU A 194 8.16 -3.16 -6.64
C LEU A 194 9.27 -3.66 -7.58
N ILE A 195 9.14 -4.91 -8.02
CA ILE A 195 9.87 -5.45 -9.17
C ILE A 195 8.84 -5.85 -10.22
N VAL A 196 8.93 -5.25 -11.39
CA VAL A 196 8.09 -5.62 -12.53
C VAL A 196 8.94 -6.41 -13.50
N VAL A 197 8.65 -7.71 -13.60
CA VAL A 197 9.29 -8.60 -14.56
C VAL A 197 8.36 -8.75 -15.75
N HIS A 198 8.68 -8.11 -16.86
CA HIS A 198 7.90 -8.18 -18.09
C HIS A 198 8.09 -9.53 -18.79
N PRO A 199 7.05 -10.09 -19.44
CA PRO A 199 7.20 -11.34 -20.19
C PRO A 199 8.13 -11.12 -21.40
N ARG A 200 9.07 -12.05 -21.63
CA ARG A 200 9.91 -12.03 -22.84
C ARG A 200 9.08 -12.19 -24.12
N ARG A 201 8.03 -13.01 -24.03
CA ARG A 201 7.09 -13.28 -25.12
C ARG A 201 5.69 -12.98 -24.64
N THR A 202 5.06 -11.97 -25.23
CA THR A 202 3.69 -11.57 -24.92
C THR A 202 2.69 -12.49 -25.61
N THR A 203 1.68 -12.98 -24.89
CA THR A 203 0.58 -13.79 -25.44
C THR A 203 -0.61 -12.98 -25.94
N GLY A 204 -0.55 -11.64 -25.81
CA GLY A 204 -1.61 -10.72 -26.23
C GLY A 204 -1.07 -9.31 -26.46
N PRO A 205 -1.96 -8.33 -26.76
CA PRO A 205 -1.55 -6.94 -26.91
C PRO A 205 -0.93 -6.41 -25.63
N ARG A 206 0.10 -5.57 -25.77
CA ARG A 206 0.68 -4.82 -24.65
C ARG A 206 -0.32 -3.77 -24.16
N PRO A 207 -0.27 -3.39 -22.87
CA PRO A 207 -0.99 -2.21 -22.41
C PRO A 207 -0.43 -0.95 -23.09
N ASP A 208 -1.30 0.01 -23.36
CA ASP A 208 -0.91 1.37 -23.78
C ASP A 208 -0.43 2.17 -22.57
N ARG A 209 -1.01 1.89 -21.39
CA ARG A 209 -0.62 2.47 -20.10
C ARG A 209 -0.52 1.35 -19.07
N ASP A 210 0.67 1.14 -18.50
CA ASP A 210 0.95 0.17 -17.43
C ASP A 210 1.32 0.95 -16.17
N PHE A 211 0.51 0.93 -15.11
CA PHE A 211 0.77 1.67 -13.88
C PHE A 211 1.26 0.74 -12.78
N ALA A 212 2.22 1.19 -11.97
CA ALA A 212 2.71 0.46 -10.81
C ALA A 212 2.43 1.23 -9.51
N ILE A 213 1.71 0.59 -8.59
CA ILE A 213 1.24 1.16 -7.33
C ILE A 213 1.60 0.23 -6.18
N MET A 214 2.37 0.73 -5.23
CA MET A 214 2.66 0.08 -3.95
C MET A 214 1.75 0.67 -2.89
N LEU A 215 1.01 -0.18 -2.20
CA LEU A 215 0.19 0.16 -1.05
C LEU A 215 0.99 -0.04 0.23
N HIS A 216 0.82 0.90 1.16
CA HIS A 216 1.46 0.86 2.46
C HIS A 216 0.70 1.70 3.48
N GLU A 217 0.91 1.39 4.74
CA GLU A 217 0.33 2.05 5.90
C GLU A 217 1.40 2.50 6.89
N TRP A 218 1.07 3.54 7.66
CA TRP A 218 2.01 4.18 8.55
C TRP A 218 1.27 4.64 9.81
N LYS A 219 1.96 4.56 10.95
CA LYS A 219 1.56 5.27 12.16
C LYS A 219 2.41 6.53 12.25
N ILE A 220 1.78 7.69 12.08
CA ILE A 220 2.43 8.99 12.21
C ILE A 220 1.60 9.82 13.17
N GLU A 221 2.06 9.88 14.42
CA GLU A 221 1.47 10.76 15.43
C GLU A 221 1.54 12.23 14.96
N VAL A 222 0.51 13.01 15.29
CA VAL A 222 0.44 14.43 14.91
C VAL A 222 1.66 15.18 15.45
N GLY A 223 2.39 15.85 14.57
CA GLY A 223 3.61 16.58 14.93
C GLY A 223 4.86 15.71 15.07
N ALA A 224 4.78 14.39 14.89
CA ALA A 224 5.94 13.52 14.97
C ALA A 224 6.85 13.67 13.74
N GLU A 225 8.17 13.64 13.96
CA GLU A 225 9.17 13.73 12.88
C GLU A 225 9.49 12.38 12.23
N ARG A 226 8.94 11.27 12.73
CA ARG A 226 9.16 9.90 12.25
C ARG A 226 7.88 9.07 12.38
N PRO A 227 7.68 8.06 11.51
CA PRO A 227 6.70 7.02 11.76
C PRO A 227 7.02 6.25 13.05
N ASP A 228 6.01 5.67 13.69
CA ASP A 228 6.17 4.69 14.76
C ASP A 228 6.11 3.26 14.15
N PRO A 229 7.26 2.58 14.02
CA PRO A 229 7.29 1.22 13.49
C PRO A 229 6.77 0.15 14.46
N ASN A 230 6.50 0.50 15.72
CA ASN A 230 6.04 -0.45 16.73
C ASN A 230 4.51 -0.56 16.81
N GLU A 231 3.78 0.22 16.01
CA GLU A 231 2.32 0.10 15.91
C GLU A 231 1.94 -1.22 15.23
N MET A 232 0.93 -1.89 15.77
CA MET A 232 0.52 -3.23 15.35
C MET A 232 -0.93 -3.28 14.85
N SER A 233 -1.70 -2.20 15.00
CA SER A 233 -3.15 -2.24 14.75
C SER A 233 -3.79 -0.91 14.38
N ASP A 234 -3.24 0.23 14.80
CA ASP A 234 -3.86 1.55 14.70
C ASP A 234 -3.11 2.49 13.75
N PHE A 235 -2.92 2.05 12.49
CA PHE A 235 -2.29 2.86 11.45
C PHE A 235 -3.20 4.02 11.03
N ASN A 236 -2.65 5.22 10.87
CA ASN A 236 -3.44 6.44 10.67
C ASN A 236 -3.08 7.22 9.39
N THR A 237 -2.11 6.73 8.61
CA THR A 237 -1.72 7.32 7.32
C THR A 237 -1.62 6.19 6.30
N LEU A 238 -2.50 6.20 5.31
CA LEU A 238 -2.63 5.14 4.31
C LEU A 238 -2.26 5.70 2.94
N THR A 239 -1.43 4.98 2.18
CA THR A 239 -0.73 5.57 1.03
C THR A 239 -0.74 4.72 -0.23
N MET A 240 -0.73 5.39 -1.38
CA MET A 240 -0.37 4.83 -2.69
C MET A 240 0.98 5.43 -3.10
N ASN A 241 2.00 4.59 -3.33
CA ASN A 241 3.38 5.03 -3.61
C ASN A 241 3.89 6.04 -2.55
N ALA A 242 3.65 5.73 -1.27
CA ALA A 242 3.95 6.57 -0.11
C ALA A 242 3.35 8.00 -0.14
N LYS A 243 2.34 8.26 -0.99
CA LYS A 243 1.55 9.49 -0.94
C LYS A 243 0.14 9.20 -0.46
N CYS A 244 -0.44 10.12 0.31
CA CYS A 244 -1.86 10.14 0.63
C CYS A 244 -2.53 11.31 -0.10
N PHE A 245 -3.81 11.19 -0.45
CA PHE A 245 -4.55 12.26 -1.10
C PHE A 245 -4.71 13.46 -0.13
N PRO A 246 -4.48 14.71 -0.56
CA PRO A 246 -4.37 15.20 -1.96
C PRO A 246 -2.96 15.20 -2.58
N GLY A 247 -1.97 14.54 -1.98
CA GLY A 247 -0.60 14.45 -2.50
C GLY A 247 -0.37 13.41 -3.61
N THR A 248 -1.34 12.53 -3.87
CA THR A 248 -1.26 11.52 -4.93
C THR A 248 -1.40 12.13 -6.31
N GLN A 249 -0.58 11.68 -7.26
CA GLN A 249 -0.66 12.04 -8.66
C GLN A 249 -1.82 11.29 -9.35
N PRO A 250 -2.58 11.94 -10.25
CA PRO A 250 -3.63 11.28 -11.01
C PRO A 250 -3.08 10.27 -12.02
N LEU A 251 -3.87 9.26 -12.35
CA LEU A 251 -3.60 8.32 -13.42
C LEU A 251 -4.15 8.89 -14.73
N ILE A 252 -3.28 9.36 -15.62
CA ILE A 252 -3.69 10.01 -16.87
C ILE A 252 -3.70 8.98 -18.00
N VAL A 253 -4.85 8.86 -18.68
CA VAL A 253 -5.08 7.92 -19.79
C VAL A 253 -5.88 8.58 -20.91
N LYS A 254 -5.66 8.12 -22.15
CA LYS A 254 -6.44 8.54 -23.31
C LYS A 254 -7.60 7.59 -23.54
N LYS A 255 -8.72 8.10 -24.07
CA LYS A 255 -9.86 7.27 -24.46
C LYS A 255 -9.41 6.20 -25.46
N GLY A 256 -9.73 4.94 -25.17
CA GLY A 256 -9.36 3.78 -25.96
C GLY A 256 -8.07 3.09 -25.52
N ASP A 257 -7.30 3.68 -24.61
CA ASP A 257 -6.10 3.04 -24.07
C ASP A 257 -6.47 1.73 -23.36
N ARG A 258 -5.68 0.68 -23.62
CA ARG A 258 -5.63 -0.50 -22.77
C ARG A 258 -4.81 -0.17 -21.52
N VAL A 259 -5.50 -0.08 -20.40
CA VAL A 259 -4.89 0.27 -19.11
C VAL A 259 -4.65 -0.99 -18.32
N ARG A 260 -3.42 -1.13 -17.81
CA ARG A 260 -3.04 -2.11 -16.81
C ARG A 260 -2.66 -1.36 -15.53
N ILE A 261 -3.13 -1.83 -14.38
CA ILE A 261 -2.73 -1.33 -13.07
C ILE A 261 -2.21 -2.52 -12.25
N ARG A 262 -0.94 -2.43 -11.85
CA ARG A 262 -0.22 -3.38 -11.00
C ARG A 262 -0.20 -2.85 -9.58
N ILE A 263 -0.75 -3.61 -8.66
CA ILE A 263 -0.90 -3.20 -7.27
C ILE A 263 -0.20 -4.23 -6.39
N GLY A 264 0.80 -3.79 -5.64
CA GLY A 264 1.43 -4.56 -4.57
C GLY A 264 1.05 -4.02 -3.21
N ASN A 265 1.02 -4.87 -2.18
CA ASN A 265 0.71 -4.46 -0.83
C ASN A 265 1.74 -5.03 0.16
N LEU A 266 2.48 -4.12 0.78
CA LEU A 266 3.41 -4.41 1.88
C LEU A 266 3.06 -3.61 3.14
N SER A 267 1.79 -3.24 3.30
CA SER A 267 1.25 -2.82 4.60
C SER A 267 1.53 -3.89 5.66
N ALA A 268 1.69 -3.47 6.92
CA ALA A 268 2.03 -4.36 8.00
C ALA A 268 0.88 -5.33 8.37
N MET A 269 -0.37 -4.89 8.22
CA MET A 269 -1.58 -5.57 8.67
C MET A 269 -2.71 -5.48 7.66
N ASP A 270 -2.96 -4.31 7.07
CA ASP A 270 -4.21 -4.12 6.32
C ASP A 270 -4.20 -4.68 4.90
N HIS A 271 -5.30 -5.35 4.54
CA HIS A 271 -5.63 -5.72 3.17
C HIS A 271 -6.41 -4.59 2.50
N HIS A 272 -6.11 -4.24 1.25
CA HIS A 272 -6.76 -3.08 0.64
C HIS A 272 -7.70 -3.48 -0.50
N PRO A 273 -9.03 -3.35 -0.34
CA PRO A 273 -9.98 -3.48 -1.44
C PRO A 273 -9.94 -2.20 -2.29
N ILE A 274 -9.21 -2.20 -3.41
CA ILE A 274 -9.10 -1.04 -4.30
C ILE A 274 -10.26 -1.02 -5.28
N HIS A 275 -11.11 0.00 -5.19
CA HIS A 275 -12.26 0.24 -6.05
C HIS A 275 -11.95 1.29 -7.11
N LEU A 276 -12.37 1.05 -8.35
CA LEU A 276 -12.28 2.01 -9.46
C LEU A 276 -13.69 2.37 -9.93
N HIS A 277 -14.00 3.68 -9.92
CA HIS A 277 -15.27 4.18 -10.43
C HIS A 277 -15.29 4.16 -11.97
N GLY A 278 -16.49 4.12 -12.55
CA GLY A 278 -16.70 4.26 -13.99
C GLY A 278 -16.32 3.06 -14.87
N TYR A 279 -15.71 2.02 -14.28
CA TYR A 279 -15.21 0.85 -14.99
C TYR A 279 -15.47 -0.44 -14.23
N TYR A 280 -15.72 -1.52 -14.98
CA TYR A 280 -15.34 -2.86 -14.56
C TYR A 280 -13.97 -3.18 -15.17
N PHE A 281 -13.18 -3.98 -14.48
CA PHE A 281 -11.88 -4.46 -14.94
C PHE A 281 -11.78 -5.97 -14.79
N VAL A 282 -10.81 -6.57 -15.43
CA VAL A 282 -10.51 -8.01 -15.32
C VAL A 282 -9.23 -8.19 -14.52
N ILE A 283 -9.24 -9.10 -13.54
CA ILE A 283 -8.02 -9.49 -12.82
C ILE A 283 -7.21 -10.44 -13.72
N THR A 284 -6.00 -10.06 -14.09
CA THR A 284 -5.18 -10.78 -15.09
C THR A 284 -3.98 -11.52 -14.50
N GLU A 285 -3.46 -11.07 -13.36
CA GLU A 285 -2.31 -11.67 -12.69
C GLU A 285 -2.47 -11.61 -11.15
N THR A 286 -1.89 -12.59 -10.46
CA THR A 286 -1.62 -12.53 -9.02
C THR A 286 -0.11 -12.60 -8.77
N ASP A 287 0.30 -12.59 -7.50
CA ASP A 287 1.64 -12.94 -7.02
C ASP A 287 2.19 -14.29 -7.55
N GLY A 288 1.31 -15.21 -7.94
CA GLY A 288 1.64 -16.49 -8.58
C GLY A 288 1.81 -16.43 -10.10
N GLY A 289 1.65 -15.25 -10.73
CA GLY A 289 1.77 -15.05 -12.16
C GLY A 289 0.42 -14.88 -12.89
N VAL A 290 0.42 -15.15 -14.19
CA VAL A 290 -0.74 -14.90 -15.06
C VAL A 290 -1.87 -15.88 -14.78
N ILE A 291 -3.08 -15.34 -14.62
CA ILE A 291 -4.31 -16.14 -14.57
C ILE A 291 -4.68 -16.52 -16.02
N PRO A 292 -4.87 -17.81 -16.33
CA PRO A 292 -5.34 -18.25 -17.64
C PRO A 292 -6.63 -17.53 -18.02
N GLU A 293 -6.79 -17.16 -19.30
CA GLU A 293 -7.93 -16.34 -19.75
C GLU A 293 -9.30 -16.92 -19.35
N SER A 294 -9.45 -18.25 -19.39
CA SER A 294 -10.66 -18.97 -18.97
C SER A 294 -10.98 -18.90 -17.47
N ALA A 295 -10.02 -18.47 -16.66
CA ALA A 295 -10.13 -18.37 -15.20
C ALA A 295 -10.08 -16.92 -14.70
N ARG A 296 -9.93 -15.93 -15.60
CA ARG A 296 -10.02 -14.52 -15.24
C ARG A 296 -11.47 -14.14 -14.97
N TRP A 297 -11.68 -13.17 -14.09
CA TRP A 297 -13.02 -12.71 -13.75
C TRP A 297 -13.09 -11.17 -13.69
N PRO A 298 -14.26 -10.59 -13.99
CA PRO A 298 -14.49 -9.16 -13.89
C PRO A 298 -14.78 -8.74 -12.45
N GLU A 299 -14.36 -7.54 -12.08
CA GLU A 299 -14.61 -6.90 -10.79
C GLU A 299 -14.72 -5.37 -10.96
N THR A 300 -15.25 -4.70 -9.95
CA THR A 300 -15.09 -3.24 -9.78
C THR A 300 -14.19 -2.91 -8.59
N THR A 301 -13.91 -3.89 -7.72
CA THR A 301 -13.10 -3.74 -6.52
C THR A 301 -12.19 -4.96 -6.38
N VAL A 302 -10.88 -4.74 -6.31
CA VAL A 302 -9.90 -5.81 -6.16
C VAL A 302 -9.33 -5.80 -4.75
N LEU A 303 -9.48 -6.91 -4.02
CA LEU A 303 -8.79 -7.11 -2.75
C LEU A 303 -7.30 -7.37 -3.01
N VAL A 304 -6.43 -6.57 -2.40
CA VAL A 304 -4.98 -6.75 -2.40
C VAL A 304 -4.52 -7.15 -0.99
N PRO A 305 -4.35 -8.45 -0.71
CA PRO A 305 -3.87 -8.93 0.60
C PRO A 305 -2.46 -8.43 0.92
N VAL A 306 -2.11 -8.41 2.21
CA VAL A 306 -0.74 -8.15 2.68
C VAL A 306 0.19 -9.21 2.10
N GLY A 307 1.34 -8.79 1.57
CA GLY A 307 2.31 -9.67 0.95
C GLY A 307 1.89 -10.21 -0.42
N SER A 308 0.83 -9.67 -1.02
CA SER A 308 0.34 -10.10 -2.34
C SER A 308 0.38 -8.97 -3.35
N THR A 309 0.34 -9.36 -4.63
CA THR A 309 0.12 -8.45 -5.75
C THR A 309 -1.13 -8.83 -6.54
N ARG A 310 -1.73 -7.85 -7.20
CA ARG A 310 -2.83 -8.00 -8.14
C ARG A 310 -2.61 -7.11 -9.35
N THR A 311 -2.82 -7.65 -10.54
CA THR A 311 -2.83 -6.88 -11.78
C THR A 311 -4.25 -6.85 -12.35
N VAL A 312 -4.75 -5.66 -12.67
CA VAL A 312 -6.06 -5.46 -13.29
C VAL A 312 -5.92 -4.80 -14.66
N GLU A 313 -6.81 -5.14 -15.59
CA GLU A 313 -6.85 -4.55 -16.93
C GLU A 313 -8.26 -4.14 -17.35
N PHE A 314 -8.35 -3.02 -18.07
CA PHE A 314 -9.58 -2.54 -18.70
C PHE A 314 -9.26 -1.67 -19.93
N ILE A 315 -10.28 -1.36 -20.72
CA ILE A 315 -10.19 -0.39 -21.82
C ILE A 315 -10.78 0.93 -21.32
N ALA A 316 -10.05 2.04 -21.44
CA ALA A 316 -10.50 3.34 -21.00
C ALA A 316 -11.48 3.97 -22.01
N ASP A 317 -12.71 3.48 -22.10
CA ASP A 317 -13.73 3.93 -23.07
C ASP A 317 -14.73 4.96 -22.53
N ASN A 318 -14.66 5.30 -21.24
CA ASN A 318 -15.56 6.19 -20.53
C ASN A 318 -14.84 7.46 -20.03
N PRO A 319 -14.83 8.57 -20.81
CA PRO A 319 -14.18 9.82 -20.43
C PRO A 319 -14.74 10.41 -19.14
N GLY A 320 -13.86 10.93 -18.29
CA GLY A 320 -14.25 11.41 -16.96
C GLY A 320 -13.06 11.59 -16.03
N ASP A 321 -13.36 12.11 -14.84
CA ASP A 321 -12.48 12.05 -13.68
C ASP A 321 -13.08 11.03 -12.71
N TRP A 322 -12.47 9.85 -12.64
CA TRP A 322 -12.98 8.70 -11.89
C TRP A 322 -12.14 8.45 -10.65
N ALA A 323 -12.78 8.40 -9.49
CA ALA A 323 -12.10 8.07 -8.25
C ALA A 323 -11.57 6.62 -8.28
N MET A 324 -10.35 6.43 -7.80
CA MET A 324 -9.78 5.13 -7.48
C MET A 324 -9.30 5.17 -6.03
N HIS A 325 -9.85 4.31 -5.17
CA HIS A 325 -9.59 4.40 -3.74
C HIS A 325 -9.71 3.06 -3.01
N CYS A 326 -9.14 2.97 -1.81
CA CYS A 326 -9.41 1.86 -0.91
C CYS A 326 -10.86 1.92 -0.41
N HIS A 327 -11.56 0.79 -0.36
CA HIS A 327 -12.96 0.71 0.07
C HIS A 327 -13.12 0.29 1.54
N MET A 328 -12.02 0.26 2.30
CA MET A 328 -12.11 0.38 3.75
C MET A 328 -12.31 1.86 4.08
N THR A 329 -13.47 2.20 4.65
CA THR A 329 -13.88 3.61 4.85
C THR A 329 -12.87 4.41 5.66
N HIS A 330 -12.18 3.77 6.60
CA HIS A 330 -11.10 4.40 7.36
C HIS A 330 -9.89 4.78 6.50
N HIS A 331 -9.59 4.03 5.45
CA HIS A 331 -8.35 4.18 4.65
C HIS A 331 -8.44 5.31 3.63
N VAL A 332 -9.63 5.88 3.48
CA VAL A 332 -9.90 7.09 2.69
C VAL A 332 -10.06 8.31 3.59
N MET A 333 -9.45 8.26 4.78
CA MET A 333 -9.26 9.38 5.68
C MET A 333 -7.75 9.54 5.92
N ASN A 334 -7.31 10.76 6.16
CA ASN A 334 -5.92 11.05 6.57
C ASN A 334 -5.73 10.77 8.08
N GLN A 335 -4.96 11.58 8.82
CA GLN A 335 -4.54 11.33 10.21
C GLN A 335 -5.68 11.35 11.25
N MET A 336 -6.49 10.27 11.34
CA MET A 336 -7.61 10.15 12.29
C MET A 336 -7.07 9.95 13.71
N GLY A 337 -7.72 10.62 14.68
CA GLY A 337 -7.61 10.27 16.09
C GLY A 337 -8.81 9.43 16.53
N HIS A 338 -8.61 8.16 16.84
CA HIS A 338 -9.70 7.22 17.21
C HIS A 338 -10.23 7.38 18.64
N HIS A 339 -9.69 8.33 19.42
CA HIS A 339 -10.04 8.53 20.83
C HIS A 339 -11.02 9.70 21.07
N LEU A 340 -11.62 10.25 20.01
CA LEU A 340 -12.63 11.31 20.14
C LEU A 340 -14.04 10.70 20.22
N PRO A 341 -14.89 11.15 21.17
CA PRO A 341 -16.28 10.70 21.24
C PRO A 341 -17.07 11.12 19.99
N ASN A 342 -18.03 10.30 19.56
CA ASN A 342 -18.92 10.61 18.46
C ASN A 342 -19.87 11.76 18.85
N MET A 343 -19.84 12.86 18.10
CA MET A 343 -20.62 14.06 18.38
C MET A 343 -21.75 14.30 17.36
N ILE A 344 -22.00 13.35 16.44
CA ILE A 344 -23.06 13.46 15.43
C ILE A 344 -24.42 13.67 16.13
N GLY A 345 -25.09 14.77 15.79
CA GLY A 345 -26.40 15.13 16.36
C GLY A 345 -26.37 15.70 17.79
N VAL A 346 -25.19 15.98 18.36
CA VAL A 346 -25.05 16.64 19.67
C VAL A 346 -24.92 18.15 19.48
N ASP A 347 -25.80 18.94 20.10
CA ASP A 347 -25.64 20.41 20.13
C ASP A 347 -24.54 20.83 21.13
N ALA A 348 -23.29 20.93 20.66
CA ALA A 348 -22.17 21.34 21.51
C ALA A 348 -21.91 22.85 21.51
N ARG A 349 -22.78 23.70 20.94
CA ARG A 349 -22.59 25.17 20.92
C ARG A 349 -22.37 25.74 22.33
N GLY A 350 -23.05 25.18 23.33
CA GLY A 350 -22.88 25.57 24.74
C GLY A 350 -21.56 25.11 25.38
N LEU A 351 -20.99 24.00 24.91
CA LEU A 351 -19.69 23.47 25.34
C LEU A 351 -18.55 24.26 24.69
N ASP A 352 -18.62 24.45 23.36
CA ASP A 352 -17.62 25.17 22.57
C ASP A 352 -17.40 26.59 23.12
N ASN A 353 -18.48 27.30 23.45
CA ASN A 353 -18.41 28.66 24.01
C ASN A 353 -17.70 28.72 25.38
N LYS A 354 -17.74 27.65 26.17
CA LYS A 354 -17.07 27.59 27.47
C LYS A 354 -15.61 27.16 27.35
N VAL A 355 -15.31 26.24 26.44
CA VAL A 355 -13.96 25.69 26.27
C VAL A 355 -13.09 26.63 25.44
N ARG A 356 -13.62 27.36 24.44
CA ARG A 356 -12.87 28.38 23.69
C ARG A 356 -12.26 29.49 24.55
N ASN A 357 -12.87 29.77 25.70
CA ASN A 357 -12.32 30.73 26.66
C ASN A 357 -11.04 30.25 27.35
N LEU A 358 -10.76 28.93 27.32
CA LEU A 358 -9.59 28.30 27.94
C LEU A 358 -8.59 27.78 26.89
N LEU A 359 -9.09 27.26 25.77
CA LEU A 359 -8.33 26.77 24.63
C LEU A 359 -8.93 27.39 23.36
N PRO A 360 -8.39 28.51 22.86
CA PRO A 360 -8.96 29.26 21.73
C PRO A 360 -9.13 28.42 20.47
N ASP A 361 -8.30 27.38 20.31
CA ASP A 361 -8.27 26.48 19.15
C ASP A 361 -9.17 25.24 19.29
N TYR A 362 -9.91 25.10 20.40
CA TYR A 362 -10.81 23.97 20.63
C TYR A 362 -12.16 24.14 19.89
N MET A 363 -12.56 23.12 19.12
CA MET A 363 -13.91 23.00 18.57
C MET A 363 -14.39 21.54 18.54
N THR A 364 -15.70 21.36 18.65
CA THR A 364 -16.34 20.04 18.53
C THR A 364 -16.38 19.57 17.08
N MET A 365 -15.79 18.40 16.82
CA MET A 365 -15.71 17.78 15.49
C MET A 365 -16.95 16.92 15.20
N GLY A 366 -17.52 17.00 14.00
CA GLY A 366 -18.44 15.98 13.47
C GLY A 366 -19.92 16.08 13.87
N GLN A 367 -20.43 17.23 14.34
CA GLN A 367 -21.86 17.38 14.68
C GLN A 367 -22.80 17.12 13.49
N ASP A 368 -22.43 17.62 12.32
CA ASP A 368 -23.18 17.50 11.05
C ASP A 368 -22.47 16.57 10.05
N GLY A 369 -21.53 15.74 10.52
CA GLY A 369 -20.61 14.93 9.70
C GLY A 369 -19.23 15.56 9.53
N MET A 370 -18.31 14.86 8.86
CA MET A 370 -16.90 15.28 8.74
C MET A 370 -16.62 16.25 7.57
N ALA A 371 -17.60 16.46 6.69
CA ALA A 371 -17.46 17.30 5.49
C ALA A 371 -17.30 18.80 5.82
N GLY A 372 -17.99 19.32 6.84
CA GLY A 372 -17.94 20.75 7.19
C GLY A 372 -16.62 21.22 7.81
N MET A 373 -15.61 20.35 7.94
CA MET A 373 -14.36 20.69 8.64
C MET A 373 -13.43 21.61 7.85
N THR A 374 -13.47 21.57 6.53
CA THR A 374 -12.61 22.40 5.66
C THR A 374 -13.18 23.80 5.47
N GLU A 375 -14.52 23.95 5.46
CA GLU A 375 -15.19 25.26 5.47
C GLU A 375 -14.82 26.09 6.72
N MET A 376 -14.44 25.42 7.80
CA MET A 376 -14.13 26.03 9.10
C MET A 376 -12.71 26.62 9.17
N GLY A 377 -11.86 26.44 8.15
CA GLY A 377 -10.59 27.14 7.99
C GLY A 377 -9.61 27.03 9.17
N MET A 378 -9.63 25.91 9.90
CA MET A 378 -8.84 25.72 11.11
C MET A 378 -7.35 25.57 10.82
N ALA A 379 -6.50 26.14 11.68
CA ALA A 379 -5.07 25.90 11.64
C ALA A 379 -4.78 24.44 11.99
N VAL A 380 -4.34 23.67 11.00
CA VAL A 380 -3.87 22.29 11.19
C VAL A 380 -2.56 22.34 12.00
N PRO A 381 -2.37 21.50 13.03
CA PRO A 381 -1.13 21.47 13.79
C PRO A 381 0.10 21.34 12.87
N PRO A 382 1.26 21.90 13.26
CA PRO A 382 2.48 21.71 12.48
C PRO A 382 2.75 20.23 12.19
N ASN A 383 3.15 19.94 10.95
CA ASN A 383 3.41 18.58 10.48
C ASN A 383 2.21 17.62 10.60
N SER A 384 1.05 18.08 10.15
CA SER A 384 -0.15 17.24 10.02
C SER A 384 -1.02 17.68 8.85
N ILE A 385 -1.98 16.83 8.47
CA ILE A 385 -2.91 17.05 7.36
C ILE A 385 -4.36 16.89 7.81
N PRO A 386 -5.32 17.61 7.19
CA PRO A 386 -6.73 17.52 7.53
C PRO A 386 -7.27 16.12 7.21
N MET A 387 -8.38 15.77 7.87
CA MET A 387 -8.93 14.42 7.77
C MET A 387 -9.45 14.03 6.39
N VAL A 388 -9.95 15.04 5.70
CA VAL A 388 -10.57 14.96 4.39
C VAL A 388 -9.57 15.35 3.31
N GLY A 389 -9.97 15.20 2.06
CA GLY A 389 -9.08 15.32 0.92
C GLY A 389 -8.73 16.75 0.53
N GLY A 390 -9.28 17.20 -0.59
CA GLY A 390 -8.89 18.46 -1.23
C GLY A 390 -10.00 18.99 -2.13
N ILE A 391 -9.77 20.16 -2.73
CA ILE A 391 -10.78 20.84 -3.54
C ILE A 391 -10.95 20.15 -4.90
N GLY A 392 -12.18 19.74 -5.21
CA GLY A 392 -12.58 19.24 -6.52
C GLY A 392 -13.20 20.33 -7.41
N PRO A 393 -13.67 19.96 -8.62
CA PRO A 393 -14.24 20.92 -9.57
C PRO A 393 -15.63 21.44 -9.19
N TYR A 394 -16.35 20.73 -8.32
CA TYR A 394 -17.73 21.06 -7.94
C TYR A 394 -17.87 21.40 -6.45
N ASP A 395 -17.08 20.75 -5.60
CA ASP A 395 -17.04 20.94 -4.16
C ASP A 395 -15.78 20.25 -3.60
N GLU A 396 -15.63 20.24 -2.28
CA GLU A 396 -14.62 19.46 -1.60
C GLU A 396 -14.75 17.95 -1.83
N ILE A 397 -13.63 17.31 -2.12
CA ILE A 397 -13.48 15.85 -2.08
C ILE A 397 -13.21 15.45 -0.63
N THR A 398 -14.23 14.93 0.04
CA THR A 398 -14.19 14.58 1.47
C THR A 398 -13.49 13.25 1.77
N MET A 399 -12.65 12.76 0.84
CA MET A 399 -11.87 11.53 0.95
C MET A 399 -10.37 11.86 0.90
N GLY A 400 -9.62 11.45 1.92
CA GLY A 400 -8.15 11.52 1.99
C GLY A 400 -7.48 10.15 1.78
N GLY A 401 -6.26 9.98 2.28
CA GLY A 401 -5.62 8.67 2.41
C GLY A 401 -5.33 7.97 1.07
N MET A 402 -5.71 6.69 0.97
CA MET A 402 -5.59 5.89 -0.25
C MET A 402 -6.68 6.24 -1.26
N PHE A 403 -6.50 7.38 -1.93
CA PHE A 403 -7.37 7.88 -2.99
C PHE A 403 -6.51 8.47 -4.10
N THR A 404 -6.91 8.29 -5.36
CA THR A 404 -6.38 9.04 -6.50
C THR A 404 -7.47 9.13 -7.58
N ILE A 405 -7.17 9.82 -8.68
CA ILE A 405 -8.12 10.08 -9.77
C ILE A 405 -7.57 9.49 -11.07
N LEU A 406 -8.34 8.62 -11.71
CA LEU A 406 -8.14 8.24 -13.11
C LEU A 406 -8.76 9.32 -14.00
N LYS A 407 -7.91 10.08 -14.70
CA LYS A 407 -8.30 11.11 -15.65
C LYS A 407 -8.28 10.56 -17.07
N VAL A 408 -9.47 10.39 -17.65
CA VAL A 408 -9.65 9.84 -19.01
C VAL A 408 -10.01 10.97 -19.97
N ARG A 409 -9.26 11.16 -21.06
CA ARG A 409 -9.47 12.24 -22.03
C ARG A 409 -9.56 11.74 -23.46
N GLU A 410 -10.52 12.24 -24.24
CA GLU A 410 -10.64 11.90 -25.66
C GLU A 410 -9.47 12.48 -26.47
N ASN A 411 -9.21 13.77 -26.28
CA ASN A 411 -8.22 14.54 -27.03
C ASN A 411 -6.96 14.80 -26.18
N LEU A 412 -6.41 13.75 -25.57
CA LEU A 412 -5.18 13.87 -24.79
C LEU A 412 -3.98 14.17 -25.71
N THR A 413 -3.24 15.24 -25.41
CA THR A 413 -2.05 15.69 -26.16
C THR A 413 -0.73 15.30 -25.49
N SER A 414 -0.73 15.09 -24.18
CA SER A 414 0.42 14.67 -23.38
C SER A 414 -0.03 13.78 -22.22
N TYR A 415 0.79 12.79 -21.85
CA TYR A 415 0.59 11.97 -20.65
C TYR A 415 1.33 12.53 -19.42
N ASP A 416 2.18 13.54 -19.62
CA ASP A 416 3.10 14.06 -18.60
C ASP A 416 2.58 15.34 -17.92
N GLU A 417 1.47 15.89 -18.41
CA GLU A 417 0.84 17.11 -17.90
C GLU A 417 -0.58 16.80 -17.41
N ASP A 418 -0.99 17.39 -16.28
CA ASP A 418 -2.37 17.28 -15.81
C ASP A 418 -3.32 17.94 -16.83
N PRO A 419 -4.26 17.19 -17.44
CA PRO A 419 -5.19 17.74 -18.42
C PRO A 419 -6.30 18.62 -17.81
N GLY A 420 -6.23 18.93 -16.51
CA GLY A 420 -7.23 19.70 -15.78
C GLY A 420 -8.44 18.85 -15.40
N TRP A 421 -9.53 19.50 -14.98
CA TRP A 421 -10.78 18.82 -14.62
C TRP A 421 -11.58 18.40 -15.86
N TYR A 422 -12.30 17.28 -15.75
CA TYR A 422 -13.20 16.85 -16.82
C TYR A 422 -14.43 17.75 -16.91
N GLU A 423 -14.72 18.26 -18.10
CA GLU A 423 -15.94 19.01 -18.40
C GLU A 423 -17.04 18.04 -18.88
N PRO A 424 -18.09 17.79 -18.09
CA PRO A 424 -19.17 16.91 -18.49
C PRO A 424 -19.98 17.53 -19.63
N PRO A 425 -20.49 16.72 -20.58
CA PRO A 425 -21.38 17.21 -21.62
C PRO A 425 -22.60 17.97 -21.04
N PRO A 426 -23.12 18.99 -21.73
CA PRO A 426 -24.28 19.73 -21.27
C PRO A 426 -25.46 18.80 -20.94
N GLY A 427 -26.03 18.96 -19.74
CA GLY A 427 -27.18 18.18 -19.27
C GLY A 427 -26.85 16.81 -18.66
N THR A 428 -25.57 16.44 -18.53
CA THR A 428 -25.19 15.17 -17.88
C THR A 428 -24.71 15.33 -16.43
N LEU A 429 -24.58 16.57 -15.95
CA LEU A 429 -24.26 16.85 -14.55
C LEU A 429 -25.52 16.77 -13.70
N SER A 430 -25.46 16.09 -12.56
CA SER A 430 -26.53 16.12 -11.56
C SER A 430 -26.62 17.53 -10.94
N THR A 431 -27.85 18.01 -10.75
CA THR A 431 -28.10 19.34 -10.18
C THR A 431 -29.15 19.26 -9.08
N VAL A 432 -29.30 20.35 -8.33
CA VAL A 432 -30.46 20.53 -7.46
C VAL A 432 -31.73 20.39 -8.30
N ALA A 433 -32.66 19.55 -7.85
CA ALA A 433 -33.94 19.35 -8.51
C ALA A 433 -34.80 20.62 -8.37
N THR A 434 -35.34 21.14 -9.49
CA THR A 434 -36.25 22.29 -9.42
C THR A 434 -37.62 21.87 -8.89
N PRO A 435 -38.40 22.80 -8.30
CA PRO A 435 -39.77 22.50 -7.86
C PRO A 435 -40.65 21.91 -8.97
N GLU A 436 -40.50 22.38 -10.21
CA GLU A 436 -41.24 21.89 -11.37
C GLU A 436 -40.84 20.45 -11.72
N ALA A 437 -39.54 20.13 -11.64
CA ALA A 437 -39.05 18.77 -11.86
C ALA A 437 -39.57 17.81 -10.78
N LEU A 438 -39.58 18.24 -9.51
CA LEU A 438 -40.17 17.46 -8.41
C LEU A 438 -41.67 17.23 -8.64
N GLN A 439 -42.41 18.29 -8.97
CA GLN A 439 -43.85 18.22 -9.23
C GLN A 439 -44.17 17.31 -10.43
N ALA A 440 -43.44 17.45 -11.54
CA ALA A 440 -43.61 16.63 -12.75
C ALA A 440 -43.40 15.13 -12.48
N ASN A 441 -42.60 14.79 -11.47
CA ASN A 441 -42.31 13.42 -11.07
C ASN A 441 -43.08 12.97 -9.81
N SER A 442 -44.07 13.76 -9.36
CA SER A 442 -44.88 13.46 -8.16
C SER A 442 -44.05 13.30 -6.87
N ILE A 443 -42.94 14.04 -6.76
CA ILE A 443 -42.08 14.07 -5.58
C ILE A 443 -42.41 15.32 -4.75
N GLY A 444 -42.69 15.13 -3.46
CA GLY A 444 -42.91 16.21 -2.49
C GLY A 444 -41.60 16.87 -2.06
N THR A 445 -41.67 18.15 -1.66
CA THR A 445 -40.48 18.95 -1.31
C THR A 445 -39.92 18.68 0.09
N ASP A 446 -40.63 17.94 0.92
CA ASP A 446 -40.27 17.60 2.31
C ASP A 446 -39.79 16.15 2.49
N GLY A 447 -39.65 15.41 1.38
CA GLY A 447 -39.31 13.98 1.38
C GLY A 447 -40.46 13.05 1.80
N GLY A 448 -41.66 13.57 2.09
CA GLY A 448 -42.81 12.79 2.54
C GLY A 448 -43.36 11.82 1.50
N SER A 449 -43.14 12.09 0.21
CA SER A 449 -43.50 11.20 -0.90
C SER A 449 -42.52 10.04 -1.10
N ALA A 450 -41.38 10.02 -0.40
CA ALA A 450 -40.41 8.94 -0.52
C ALA A 450 -41.03 7.64 0.03
N PRO A 451 -40.93 6.52 -0.72
CA PRO A 451 -41.47 5.24 -0.26
C PRO A 451 -40.77 4.83 1.04
N ARG A 452 -41.57 4.55 2.07
CA ARG A 452 -41.07 3.97 3.32
C ARG A 452 -41.12 2.45 3.23
N ALA A 453 -40.23 1.79 3.97
CA ALA A 453 -40.29 0.34 4.11
C ALA A 453 -41.71 -0.09 4.54
N PRO A 454 -42.33 -1.10 3.89
CA PRO A 454 -43.66 -1.56 4.26
C PRO A 454 -43.72 -1.96 5.74
N ALA A 455 -44.85 -1.70 6.39
CA ALA A 455 -45.07 -2.16 7.76
C ALA A 455 -44.93 -3.69 7.83
N GLY A 456 -44.01 -4.18 8.67
CA GLY A 456 -43.72 -5.62 8.80
C GLY A 456 -42.68 -6.18 7.82
N ALA A 457 -42.07 -5.36 6.95
CA ALA A 457 -40.96 -5.79 6.09
C ALA A 457 -39.71 -6.17 6.91
N MET A 458 -39.45 -5.45 8.00
CA MET A 458 -38.45 -5.84 8.99
C MET A 458 -39.11 -6.74 10.04
N LYS A 459 -39.24 -8.03 9.73
CA LYS A 459 -39.54 -9.02 10.78
C LYS A 459 -38.31 -9.08 11.69
N SER A 460 -38.44 -8.60 12.92
CA SER A 460 -37.43 -8.86 13.95
C SER A 460 -37.29 -10.38 14.06
N TRP A 461 -36.12 -10.91 13.73
CA TRP A 461 -35.76 -12.25 14.14
C TRP A 461 -35.76 -12.26 15.67
N VAL A 462 -36.81 -12.80 16.27
CA VAL A 462 -36.83 -13.07 17.70
C VAL A 462 -35.82 -14.18 17.90
N LEU A 463 -34.65 -13.84 18.45
CA LEU A 463 -33.69 -14.84 18.89
C LEU A 463 -34.44 -15.81 19.81
N PRO A 464 -34.32 -17.14 19.61
CA PRO A 464 -34.84 -18.08 20.58
C PRO A 464 -34.29 -17.71 21.96
N LYS A 465 -35.14 -17.78 22.99
CA LYS A 465 -34.72 -17.51 24.36
C LYS A 465 -33.41 -18.25 24.63
N PRO A 466 -32.41 -17.64 25.30
CA PRO A 466 -31.24 -18.36 25.78
C PRO A 466 -31.73 -19.64 26.46
N LEU A 467 -31.11 -20.78 26.15
CA LEU A 467 -31.34 -22.02 26.89
C LEU A 467 -31.19 -21.69 28.37
N GLU A 468 -32.27 -21.82 29.14
CA GLU A 468 -32.17 -21.73 30.59
C GLU A 468 -31.14 -22.76 31.03
N ALA A 469 -30.21 -22.37 31.90
CA ALA A 469 -29.26 -23.28 32.52
C ALA A 469 -30.05 -24.28 33.38
N GLY A 470 -30.45 -25.40 32.77
CA GLY A 470 -31.31 -26.41 33.35
C GLY A 470 -31.06 -27.76 32.69
N ASP A 471 -30.34 -28.60 33.44
CA ASP A 471 -29.98 -29.99 33.21
C ASP A 471 -28.75 -30.24 32.32
N GLY A 472 -27.64 -30.49 33.04
CA GLY A 472 -26.38 -30.96 32.48
C GLY A 472 -26.54 -32.26 31.68
N PRO A 473 -25.58 -32.56 30.79
CA PRO A 473 -25.63 -33.77 29.98
C PRO A 473 -25.69 -35.02 30.89
N ALA A 474 -26.63 -35.92 30.59
CA ALA A 474 -26.70 -37.24 31.19
C ALA A 474 -25.35 -37.96 31.07
N PRO A 475 -24.91 -38.71 32.10
CA PRO A 475 -23.62 -39.38 32.07
C PRO A 475 -23.57 -40.42 30.95
N MET A 476 -22.61 -40.25 30.05
CA MET A 476 -22.31 -41.20 28.97
C MET A 476 -21.81 -42.53 29.56
N PRO A 477 -22.21 -43.70 29.01
CA PRO A 477 -21.68 -44.99 29.46
C PRO A 477 -20.18 -45.08 29.12
N GLY A 478 -19.36 -45.43 30.11
CA GLY A 478 -17.92 -45.49 29.99
C GLY A 478 -17.45 -46.47 28.92
N HIS A 479 -16.57 -46.00 28.03
CA HIS A 479 -15.72 -46.86 27.23
C HIS A 479 -14.39 -47.09 27.95
N HIS A 480 -14.16 -48.35 28.28
CA HIS A 480 -12.92 -48.89 28.82
C HIS A 480 -11.71 -48.56 27.93
N HIS A 481 -10.68 -47.96 28.53
CA HIS A 481 -9.32 -48.04 28.01
C HIS A 481 -8.67 -49.33 28.54
N GLY A 482 -8.42 -50.26 27.62
CA GLY A 482 -7.45 -51.34 27.82
C GLY A 482 -6.04 -50.82 27.60
N HIS A 483 -5.15 -51.28 28.48
CA HIS A 483 -3.72 -50.97 28.62
C HIS A 483 -2.87 -51.22 27.39
#